data_AF-A0A6F9AVQ5-F1
#
_entry.id   AF-A0A6F9AVQ5-F1
#
_cell.length_a   1.000
_cell.length_b   1.000
_cell.length_c   1.000
_cell.angle_alpha   90.00
_cell.angle_beta   90.00
_cell.angle_gamma   90.00
#
_symmetry.space_group_name_H-M   'P 1'
#
loop_
_entity.id
_entity.type
_entity.pdbx_description
1 polymer ?
#
loop_
_entity_poly.entity_id
_entity_poly.type
_entity_poly.pdbx_seq_one_letter_code
_entity_poly.pdbx_strand_id
1 'polypeptide(L)'
;MDYFSLLGRWMCNYSIPKRLLPSPFFTGRFLPLLVFLHGFVLHPDPCLSHPQPCHILARIGHTVRLGALLPTGQPARLQNALNRALTSLKHRSGDGNPPLLPYNLTLEVVSRSPSGGDPVSLSRCVCQELVVQGVTGVLAFPRSPEELIHIDFLSSFLEIPFISLLEDLEPLRVKVGPRTTQS
;
A
#
# COMPACT_ATOMS: atom_id res chain seq x y z
N MET A 1 -23.01 11.83 32.77
CA MET A 1 -24.12 11.82 31.80
C MET A 1 -23.54 12.46 30.55
N ASP A 2 -22.99 11.79 29.54
CA ASP A 2 -23.10 10.42 29.06
C ASP A 2 -21.84 10.09 28.23
N TYR A 3 -20.90 9.32 28.78
CA TYR A 3 -19.72 8.81 28.04
C TYR A 3 -19.63 7.28 28.05
N PHE A 4 -20.61 6.59 28.67
CA PHE A 4 -20.59 5.14 28.87
C PHE A 4 -21.48 4.35 27.90
N SER A 5 -22.18 5.02 26.98
CA SER A 5 -23.24 4.40 26.18
C SER A 5 -22.80 3.90 24.80
N LEU A 6 -21.56 4.20 24.37
CA LEU A 6 -21.05 3.83 23.03
C LEU A 6 -20.03 2.68 23.02
N LEU A 7 -19.58 2.19 24.19
CA LEU A 7 -18.76 0.97 24.26
C LEU A 7 -19.59 -0.33 24.23
N GLY A 8 -20.92 -0.23 24.37
CA GLY A 8 -21.81 -1.38 24.61
C GLY A 8 -22.39 -2.07 23.37
N ARG A 9 -22.01 -1.69 22.14
CA ARG A 9 -22.65 -2.21 20.92
C ARG A 9 -21.73 -2.87 19.89
N TRP A 10 -20.44 -2.99 20.18
CA TRP A 10 -19.46 -3.64 19.29
C TRP A 10 -18.91 -4.96 19.87
N MET A 11 -19.65 -5.61 20.78
CA MET A 11 -19.32 -6.93 21.32
C MET A 11 -20.47 -7.95 21.18
N CYS A 12 -21.16 -7.95 20.05
CA CYS A 12 -22.15 -8.99 19.72
C CYS A 12 -21.82 -9.65 18.39
N ASN A 13 -20.87 -10.58 18.41
CA ASN A 13 -20.95 -11.90 17.78
C ASN A 13 -19.57 -12.56 17.74
N TYR A 14 -19.14 -13.09 18.89
CA TYR A 14 -18.26 -14.26 18.89
C TYR A 14 -18.72 -15.18 20.00
N SER A 15 -19.40 -16.25 19.61
CA SER A 15 -19.70 -17.38 20.48
C SER A 15 -18.39 -18.00 20.96
N ILE A 16 -18.02 -17.74 22.21
CA ILE A 16 -16.96 -18.48 22.90
C ILE A 16 -17.62 -19.53 23.82
N PRO A 17 -17.30 -20.82 23.67
CA PRO A 17 -17.80 -21.86 24.56
C PRO A 17 -17.28 -21.64 25.98
N LYS A 18 -18.20 -21.74 26.94
CA LYS A 18 -17.92 -21.66 28.37
C LYS A 18 -17.02 -22.83 28.81
N ARG A 19 -15.97 -22.48 29.56
CA ARG A 19 -15.31 -23.20 30.67
C ARG A 19 -13.80 -23.32 30.44
N LEU A 20 -13.03 -22.50 31.14
CA LEU A 20 -11.93 -22.97 31.99
C LEU A 20 -11.54 -21.82 32.93
N LEU A 21 -11.64 -22.10 34.22
CA LEU A 21 -11.38 -21.20 35.34
C LEU A 21 -9.86 -20.88 35.41
N PRO A 22 -9.42 -19.63 35.66
CA PRO A 22 -8.00 -19.34 35.83
C PRO A 22 -7.55 -19.65 37.26
N SER A 23 -6.48 -20.44 37.39
CA SER A 23 -5.72 -20.61 38.63
C SER A 23 -4.82 -19.38 38.90
N PRO A 24 -4.69 -18.91 40.16
CA PRO A 24 -4.00 -17.66 40.44
C PRO A 24 -2.57 -17.92 40.91
N PHE A 25 -1.63 -18.23 40.01
CA PHE A 25 -0.23 -18.44 40.45
C PHE A 25 0.87 -17.81 39.59
N PHE A 26 0.58 -17.08 38.51
CA PHE A 26 1.65 -16.58 37.63
C PHE A 26 1.36 -15.24 36.95
N THR A 27 1.11 -14.16 37.69
CA THR A 27 0.76 -12.89 37.02
C THR A 27 1.20 -11.64 37.79
N GLY A 28 2.50 -11.33 37.74
CA GLY A 28 2.99 -10.03 38.22
C GLY A 28 4.14 -9.47 37.40
N ARG A 29 5.11 -10.31 37.02
CA ARG A 29 6.33 -9.86 36.34
C ARG A 29 6.30 -9.92 34.81
N PHE A 30 5.49 -10.79 34.22
CA PHE A 30 5.37 -10.92 32.76
C PHE A 30 4.27 -10.05 32.17
N LEU A 31 3.32 -9.59 32.98
CA LEU A 31 2.23 -8.70 32.55
C LEU A 31 2.74 -7.40 31.90
N PRO A 32 3.72 -6.65 32.46
CA PRO A 32 4.19 -5.43 31.81
C PRO A 32 4.96 -5.73 30.52
N LEU A 33 5.71 -6.84 30.45
CA LEU A 33 6.45 -7.24 29.26
C LEU A 33 5.51 -7.69 28.13
N LEU A 34 4.43 -8.40 28.47
CA LEU A 34 3.41 -8.86 27.54
C LEU A 34 2.54 -7.69 27.04
N VAL A 35 2.26 -6.69 27.90
CA VAL A 35 1.63 -5.42 27.51
C VAL A 35 2.54 -4.59 26.61
N PHE A 36 3.86 -4.54 26.89
CA PHE A 36 4.82 -3.81 26.05
C PHE A 36 5.00 -4.47 24.67
N LEU A 37 5.05 -5.80 24.63
CA LEU A 37 5.06 -6.59 23.38
C LEU A 37 3.75 -6.46 22.61
N HIS A 38 2.58 -6.42 23.27
CA HIS A 38 1.32 -6.11 22.59
C HIS A 38 1.26 -4.67 22.09
N GLY A 39 1.84 -3.72 22.83
CA GLY A 39 2.06 -2.36 22.32
C GLY A 39 2.82 -2.41 21.00
N PHE A 40 4.02 -2.97 20.98
CA PHE A 40 4.85 -2.96 19.76
C PHE A 40 4.36 -3.87 18.62
N VAL A 41 3.63 -4.95 18.89
CA VAL A 41 3.16 -5.91 17.86
C VAL A 41 1.77 -5.56 17.32
N LEU A 42 0.94 -4.83 18.08
CA LEU A 42 -0.40 -4.35 17.67
C LEU A 42 -0.46 -2.84 17.48
N HIS A 43 0.67 -2.12 17.46
CA HIS A 43 0.71 -0.78 16.86
C HIS A 43 0.82 -0.98 15.35
N PRO A 44 -0.28 -0.94 14.59
CA PRO A 44 -0.14 -0.58 13.19
C PRO A 44 0.54 0.79 13.18
N ASP A 45 1.60 0.91 12.39
CA ASP A 45 2.14 2.18 11.93
C ASP A 45 1.02 3.18 11.60
N PRO A 46 1.28 4.50 11.69
CA PRO A 46 0.28 5.57 11.75
C PRO A 46 -0.43 5.80 10.41
N CYS A 47 -1.17 4.80 9.95
CA CYS A 47 -2.23 4.91 8.97
C CYS A 47 -3.58 4.72 9.69
N LEU A 48 -3.70 5.30 10.89
CA LEU A 48 -5.00 5.54 11.52
C LEU A 48 -5.78 6.43 10.56
N SER A 49 -6.56 5.77 9.73
CA SER A 49 -7.53 6.38 8.83
C SER A 49 -8.37 7.32 9.69
N HIS A 50 -8.21 8.63 9.47
CA HIS A 50 -9.03 9.65 10.12
C HIS A 50 -10.51 9.28 9.94
N PRO A 51 -11.37 9.41 10.97
CA PRO A 51 -12.76 8.96 10.93
C PRO A 51 -13.62 9.60 9.83
N GLN A 52 -13.13 10.63 9.14
CA GLN A 52 -13.71 11.15 7.91
C GLN A 52 -12.62 11.16 6.81
N PRO A 53 -12.94 11.22 5.52
CA PRO A 53 -11.90 11.43 4.52
C PRO A 53 -11.18 12.76 4.77
N CYS A 54 -9.87 12.82 4.52
CA CYS A 54 -9.10 14.04 4.66
C CYS A 54 -9.52 15.05 3.59
N HIS A 55 -9.87 16.28 4.00
CA HIS A 55 -10.29 17.35 3.08
C HIS A 55 -9.19 17.78 2.09
N ILE A 56 -7.96 17.29 2.25
CA ILE A 56 -6.88 17.46 1.28
C ILE A 56 -7.29 16.86 -0.07
N LEU A 57 -7.91 15.67 -0.08
CA LEU A 57 -8.39 15.03 -1.31
C LEU A 57 -9.54 15.81 -1.96
N ALA A 58 -10.35 16.55 -1.18
CA ALA A 58 -11.38 17.44 -1.72
C ALA A 58 -10.79 18.66 -2.47
N ARG A 59 -9.51 18.96 -2.26
CA ARG A 59 -8.77 20.02 -2.98
C ARG A 59 -8.02 19.49 -4.19
N ILE A 60 -7.84 18.17 -4.31
CA ILE A 60 -7.09 17.52 -5.39
C ILE A 60 -8.06 17.21 -6.55
N GLY A 61 -8.36 18.22 -7.37
CA GLY A 61 -9.06 18.08 -8.65
C GLY A 61 -10.30 17.16 -8.66
N HIS A 62 -10.65 16.62 -9.83
CA HIS A 62 -11.72 15.62 -10.00
C HIS A 62 -11.19 14.24 -10.39
N THR A 63 -9.88 14.11 -10.62
CA THR A 63 -9.25 12.91 -11.17
C THR A 63 -7.92 12.65 -10.49
N VAL A 64 -7.74 11.43 -10.01
CA VAL A 64 -6.47 10.90 -9.52
C VAL A 64 -5.89 10.03 -10.63
N ARG A 65 -4.68 10.37 -11.09
CA ARG A 65 -4.01 9.63 -12.16
C ARG A 65 -2.95 8.73 -11.56
N LEU A 66 -3.04 7.44 -11.82
CA LEU A 66 -2.04 6.45 -11.45
C LEU A 66 -1.22 6.07 -12.68
N GLY A 67 0.10 6.06 -12.57
CA GLY A 67 0.97 5.54 -13.61
C GLY A 67 1.06 4.01 -13.55
N ALA A 68 1.32 3.36 -14.69
CA ALA A 68 1.66 1.94 -14.75
C ALA A 68 2.82 1.71 -15.73
N LEU A 69 3.96 1.26 -15.20
CA LEU A 69 5.14 0.88 -15.98
C LEU A 69 5.03 -0.59 -16.38
N LEU A 70 4.62 -0.83 -17.62
CA LEU A 70 4.44 -2.19 -18.14
C LEU A 70 5.79 -2.81 -18.52
N PRO A 71 5.99 -4.12 -18.26
CA PRO A 71 7.21 -4.81 -18.64
C PRO A 71 7.31 -4.94 -20.16
N THR A 72 8.52 -4.86 -20.70
CA THR A 72 8.72 -4.87 -22.18
C THR A 72 8.41 -6.21 -22.84
N GLY A 73 8.43 -7.32 -22.08
CA GLY A 73 8.24 -8.67 -22.63
C GLY A 73 6.78 -9.03 -22.94
N GLN A 74 5.84 -8.67 -22.06
CA GLN A 74 4.42 -9.01 -22.20
C GLN A 74 3.48 -7.86 -21.79
N PRO A 75 3.65 -6.64 -22.35
CA PRO A 75 2.89 -5.46 -21.91
C PRO A 75 1.38 -5.62 -22.13
N ALA A 76 0.97 -6.30 -23.22
CA ALA A 76 -0.43 -6.50 -23.55
C ALA A 76 -1.18 -7.36 -22.51
N ARG A 77 -0.54 -8.39 -21.95
CA ARG A 77 -1.17 -9.26 -20.95
C ARG A 77 -1.49 -8.47 -19.68
N LEU A 78 -0.50 -7.71 -19.23
CA LEU A 78 -0.63 -6.91 -18.02
C LEU A 78 -1.59 -5.74 -18.21
N GLN A 79 -1.55 -5.07 -19.37
CA GLN A 79 -2.55 -4.06 -19.73
C GLN A 79 -3.97 -4.62 -19.71
N ASN A 80 -4.17 -5.83 -20.24
CA ASN A 80 -5.47 -6.50 -20.22
C ASN A 80 -5.91 -6.85 -18.80
N ALA A 81 -5.00 -7.33 -17.95
CA ALA A 81 -5.28 -7.59 -16.54
C ALA A 81 -5.68 -6.31 -15.78
N LEU A 82 -4.93 -5.23 -16.00
CA LEU A 82 -5.21 -3.91 -15.44
C LEU A 82 -6.58 -3.38 -15.90
N ASN A 83 -6.89 -3.47 -17.20
CA ASN A 83 -8.18 -3.07 -17.73
C ASN A 83 -9.33 -3.87 -17.11
N ARG A 84 -9.15 -5.19 -16.90
CA ARG A 84 -10.15 -6.04 -16.21
C ARG A 84 -10.34 -5.61 -14.76
N ALA A 85 -9.26 -5.32 -14.04
CA ALA A 85 -9.32 -4.83 -12.66
C ALA A 85 -10.02 -3.46 -12.56
N LEU A 86 -9.75 -2.55 -13.49
CA LEU A 86 -10.43 -1.25 -13.53
C LEU A 86 -11.93 -1.38 -13.81
N THR A 87 -12.31 -2.27 -14.74
CA THR A 87 -13.71 -2.56 -15.02
C THR A 87 -14.42 -3.18 -13.81
N SER A 88 -13.76 -4.10 -13.09
CA SER A 88 -14.35 -4.70 -11.89
C SER A 88 -14.52 -3.68 -10.75
N LEU A 89 -13.56 -2.76 -10.56
CA LEU A 89 -13.67 -1.66 -9.61
C LEU A 89 -14.82 -0.70 -9.95
N LYS A 90 -14.98 -0.37 -11.24
CA LYS A 90 -16.10 0.48 -11.71
C LYS A 90 -17.46 -0.18 -11.46
N HIS A 91 -17.61 -1.47 -11.77
CA HIS A 91 -18.86 -2.18 -11.50
C HIS A 91 -19.18 -2.26 -10.01
N ARG A 92 -18.16 -2.48 -9.16
CA ARG A 92 -18.34 -2.47 -7.70
C ARG A 92 -18.93 -1.14 -7.23
N SER A 93 -18.49 -0.02 -7.79
CA SER A 93 -18.96 1.32 -7.43
C SER A 93 -20.39 1.65 -7.89
N GLY A 94 -21.02 0.84 -8.75
CA GLY A 94 -22.34 1.12 -9.34
C GLY A 94 -23.51 0.33 -8.75
N ASP A 95 -23.24 -0.80 -8.09
CA ASP A 95 -24.27 -1.73 -7.59
C ASP A 95 -24.65 -1.45 -6.13
N GLY A 96 -25.15 -0.23 -5.86
CA GLY A 96 -25.57 0.21 -4.53
C GLY A 96 -24.45 0.41 -3.49
N ASN A 97 -23.20 0.16 -3.86
CA ASN A 97 -22.04 0.40 -3.01
C ASN A 97 -21.59 1.87 -3.06
N PRO A 98 -20.91 2.35 -2.00
CA PRO A 98 -20.32 3.68 -2.01
C PRO A 98 -19.30 3.85 -3.14
N PRO A 99 -19.08 5.09 -3.62
CA PRO A 99 -18.10 5.38 -4.65
C PRO A 99 -16.70 4.91 -4.25
N LEU A 100 -15.93 4.43 -5.23
CA LEU A 100 -14.58 3.88 -5.01
C LEU A 100 -13.66 4.86 -4.28
N LEU A 101 -13.76 6.15 -4.61
CA LEU A 101 -12.98 7.22 -4.02
C LEU A 101 -13.91 8.26 -3.38
N PRO A 102 -13.48 8.87 -2.25
CA PRO A 102 -14.23 9.95 -1.63
C PRO A 102 -14.30 11.18 -2.56
N TYR A 103 -15.24 12.09 -2.28
CA TYR A 103 -15.40 13.36 -3.00
C TYR A 103 -15.67 13.24 -4.51
N ASN A 104 -16.20 12.11 -4.97
CA ASN A 104 -16.48 11.82 -6.39
C ASN A 104 -15.25 11.94 -7.28
N LEU A 105 -14.08 11.62 -6.74
CA LEU A 105 -12.85 11.53 -7.53
C LEU A 105 -12.94 10.37 -8.51
N THR A 106 -12.45 10.60 -9.73
CA THR A 106 -12.31 9.58 -10.76
C THR A 106 -10.88 9.03 -10.74
N LEU A 107 -10.73 7.72 -10.94
CA LEU A 107 -9.42 7.07 -11.08
C LEU A 107 -9.12 6.87 -12.57
N GLU A 108 -8.00 7.40 -13.03
CA GLU A 108 -7.45 7.15 -14.36
C GLU A 108 -6.12 6.43 -14.22
N VAL A 109 -5.87 5.41 -15.05
CA VAL A 109 -4.56 4.76 -15.09
C VAL A 109 -3.90 5.03 -16.43
N VAL A 110 -2.69 5.59 -16.39
CA VAL A 110 -1.86 5.89 -17.55
C VAL A 110 -0.75 4.87 -17.63
N SER A 111 -0.79 4.01 -18.65
CA SER A 111 0.22 2.97 -18.84
C SER A 111 1.25 3.35 -19.90
N ARG A 112 2.53 3.05 -19.60
CA ARG A 112 3.66 3.21 -20.52
C ARG A 112 4.57 2.01 -20.42
N SER A 113 5.23 1.67 -21.53
CA SER A 113 6.25 0.63 -21.57
C SER A 113 7.55 1.23 -22.06
N PRO A 114 8.67 1.10 -21.34
CA PRO A 114 9.95 1.59 -21.84
C PRO A 114 10.34 0.84 -23.12
N SER A 115 11.02 1.53 -24.03
CA SER A 115 11.45 0.97 -25.32
C SER A 115 12.56 -0.09 -25.21
N GLY A 116 13.20 -0.20 -24.04
CA GLY A 116 14.33 -1.08 -23.78
C GLY A 116 14.34 -1.58 -22.34
N GLY A 117 15.26 -2.50 -22.03
CA GLY A 117 15.51 -2.99 -20.67
C GLY A 117 16.63 -2.23 -19.94
N ASP A 118 17.13 -1.14 -20.52
CA ASP A 118 18.19 -0.34 -19.95
C ASP A 118 17.64 0.77 -19.01
N PRO A 119 18.42 1.19 -17.99
CA PRO A 119 17.97 2.19 -17.02
C PRO A 119 17.70 3.58 -17.63
N VAL A 120 18.35 3.92 -18.75
CA VAL A 120 18.14 5.22 -19.43
C VAL A 120 16.78 5.26 -20.13
N SER A 121 16.39 4.17 -20.79
CA SER A 121 15.05 4.05 -21.37
C SER A 121 13.96 4.07 -20.30
N LEU A 122 14.17 3.41 -19.16
CA LEU A 122 13.23 3.40 -18.05
C LEU A 122 13.04 4.80 -17.46
N SER A 123 14.14 5.47 -17.10
CA SER A 123 14.11 6.84 -16.57
C SER A 123 13.48 7.84 -17.56
N ARG A 124 13.77 7.72 -18.86
CA ARG A 124 13.12 8.53 -19.91
C ARG A 124 11.61 8.30 -19.91
N CYS A 125 11.17 7.05 -19.93
CA CYS A 125 9.74 6.70 -19.94
C CYS A 125 9.03 7.28 -18.71
N VAL A 126 9.61 7.13 -17.51
CA VAL A 126 9.05 7.70 -16.28
C VAL A 126 9.00 9.22 -16.35
N CYS A 127 10.14 9.88 -16.55
CA CYS A 127 10.23 11.34 -16.40
C CYS A 127 9.55 12.11 -17.55
N GLN A 128 9.53 11.56 -18.76
CA GLN A 128 9.07 12.28 -19.96
C GLN A 128 7.72 11.81 -20.48
N GLU A 129 7.25 10.61 -20.11
CA GLU A 129 5.97 10.09 -20.60
C GLU A 129 4.95 9.86 -19.48
N LEU A 130 5.40 9.52 -18.27
CA LEU A 130 4.53 9.17 -17.15
C LEU A 130 4.33 10.35 -16.18
N VAL A 131 5.42 10.95 -15.68
CA VAL A 131 5.37 12.05 -14.71
C VAL A 131 4.76 13.31 -15.32
N VAL A 132 5.04 13.59 -16.60
CA VAL A 132 4.43 14.71 -17.32
C VAL A 132 2.90 14.63 -17.40
N GLN A 133 2.34 13.44 -17.14
CA GLN A 133 0.89 13.22 -17.08
C GLN A 133 0.32 13.55 -15.69
N GLY A 134 1.12 14.01 -14.72
CA GLY A 134 0.65 14.37 -13.39
C GLY A 134 0.17 13.18 -12.59
N VAL A 135 0.86 12.05 -12.69
CA VAL A 135 0.56 10.85 -11.90
C VAL A 135 0.89 11.06 -10.43
N THR A 136 0.03 10.58 -9.53
CA THR A 136 0.21 10.70 -8.07
C THR A 136 0.91 9.50 -7.45
N GLY A 137 1.13 8.46 -8.24
CA GLY A 137 1.78 7.21 -7.86
C GLY A 137 1.98 6.35 -9.09
N VAL A 138 2.86 5.36 -9.01
CA VAL A 138 3.21 4.50 -10.14
C VAL A 138 3.16 3.03 -9.74
N LEU A 139 2.41 2.22 -10.46
CA LEU A 139 2.51 0.77 -10.40
C LEU A 139 3.70 0.33 -11.27
N ALA A 140 4.63 -0.42 -10.69
CA ALA A 140 5.78 -0.93 -11.41
C ALA A 140 5.83 -2.45 -11.36
N PHE A 141 6.34 -3.07 -12.42
CA PHE A 141 6.41 -4.52 -12.58
C PHE A 141 7.86 -4.90 -12.92
N PRO A 142 8.78 -4.77 -11.95
CA PRO A 142 10.20 -5.02 -12.17
C PRO A 142 10.45 -6.50 -12.47
N ARG A 143 11.36 -6.77 -13.40
CA ARG A 143 11.75 -8.12 -13.81
C ARG A 143 13.06 -8.60 -13.20
N SER A 144 13.84 -7.68 -12.63
CA SER A 144 15.13 -7.99 -12.01
C SER A 144 15.39 -7.12 -10.78
N PRO A 145 16.32 -7.53 -9.89
CA PRO A 145 16.68 -6.74 -8.72
C PRO A 145 17.22 -5.36 -9.10
N GLU A 146 17.96 -5.28 -10.21
CA GLU A 146 18.53 -4.04 -10.72
C GLU A 146 17.44 -3.07 -11.18
N GLU A 147 16.39 -3.58 -11.85
CA GLU A 147 15.22 -2.78 -12.24
C GLU A 147 14.47 -2.26 -11.01
N LEU A 148 14.32 -3.10 -9.98
CA LEU A 148 13.69 -2.71 -8.71
C LEU A 148 14.48 -1.62 -7.97
N ILE A 149 15.80 -1.77 -7.85
CA ILE A 149 16.67 -0.74 -7.23
C ILE A 149 16.57 0.58 -7.99
N HIS A 150 16.54 0.52 -9.32
CA HIS A 150 16.41 1.72 -10.14
C HIS A 150 15.05 2.40 -9.98
N ILE A 151 13.97 1.62 -9.89
CA ILE A 151 12.62 2.11 -9.60
C ILE A 151 12.56 2.79 -8.22
N ASP A 152 13.18 2.20 -7.20
CA ASP A 152 13.21 2.75 -5.83
C ASP A 152 13.96 4.10 -5.78
N PHE A 153 15.07 4.19 -6.53
CA PHE A 153 15.77 5.45 -6.74
C PHE A 153 14.87 6.50 -7.40
N LEU A 154 14.14 6.13 -8.46
CA LEU A 154 13.21 7.05 -9.13
C LEU A 154 12.07 7.48 -8.22
N SER A 155 11.52 6.57 -7.41
CA SER A 155 10.49 6.89 -6.42
C SER A 155 10.97 7.96 -5.44
N SER A 156 12.18 7.77 -4.91
CA SER A 156 12.80 8.70 -3.96
C SER A 156 13.13 10.04 -4.60
N PHE A 157 13.68 10.03 -5.82
CA PHE A 157 14.06 11.24 -6.54
C PHE A 157 12.86 12.09 -6.97
N LEU A 158 11.77 11.44 -7.38
CA LEU A 158 10.58 12.12 -7.86
C LEU A 158 9.62 12.48 -6.71
N GLU A 159 9.85 11.98 -5.51
CA GLU A 159 8.91 12.06 -4.38
C GLU A 159 7.51 11.54 -4.74
N ILE A 160 7.45 10.58 -5.66
CA ILE A 160 6.22 9.90 -6.10
C ILE A 160 6.30 8.46 -5.57
N PRO A 161 5.23 7.91 -4.97
CA PRO A 161 5.24 6.54 -4.48
C PRO A 161 5.18 5.54 -5.65
N PHE A 162 6.16 4.65 -5.72
CA PHE A 162 6.15 3.52 -6.65
C PHE A 162 5.75 2.25 -5.89
N ILE A 163 4.70 1.58 -6.36
CA ILE A 163 4.23 0.30 -5.83
C ILE A 163 4.69 -0.79 -6.79
N SER A 164 5.74 -1.50 -6.40
CA SER A 164 6.32 -2.58 -7.19
C SER A 164 5.59 -3.90 -6.92
N LEU A 165 5.13 -4.57 -7.98
CA LEU A 165 4.52 -5.90 -7.94
C LEU A 165 5.53 -6.93 -8.44
N LEU A 166 6.02 -7.77 -7.53
CA LEU A 166 7.07 -8.75 -7.78
C LEU A 166 6.41 -10.12 -7.95
N GLU A 167 6.57 -10.76 -9.11
CA GLU A 167 6.03 -12.11 -9.34
C GLU A 167 6.93 -13.21 -8.74
N ASP A 168 8.27 -13.07 -8.81
CA ASP A 168 9.22 -14.10 -8.36
C ASP A 168 10.53 -13.55 -7.75
N LEU A 169 10.64 -12.23 -7.54
CA LEU A 169 11.83 -11.64 -6.95
C LEU A 169 11.84 -11.94 -5.44
N GLU A 170 12.81 -12.76 -5.02
CA GLU A 170 13.06 -12.99 -3.60
C GLU A 170 13.23 -11.62 -2.90
N PRO A 171 12.50 -11.35 -1.80
CA PRO A 171 12.47 -10.03 -1.19
C PRO A 171 13.90 -9.59 -0.86
N LEU A 172 14.27 -8.37 -1.25
CA LEU A 172 15.61 -7.80 -1.04
C LEU A 172 16.00 -7.95 0.44
N ARG A 173 16.84 -8.94 0.75
CA ARG A 173 17.42 -9.12 2.08
C ARG A 173 18.50 -8.07 2.29
N VAL A 174 18.13 -6.95 2.90
CA VAL A 174 19.10 -5.94 3.35
C VAL A 174 19.94 -6.55 4.46
N LYS A 175 21.11 -7.07 4.10
CA LYS A 175 22.08 -7.58 5.08
C LYS A 175 22.80 -6.38 5.68
N VAL A 176 22.33 -5.91 6.83
CA VAL A 176 23.05 -4.93 7.64
C VAL A 176 24.36 -5.58 8.07
N GLY A 177 25.46 -5.18 7.43
CA GLY A 177 26.79 -5.61 7.83
C GLY A 177 27.10 -5.12 9.24
N PRO A 178 27.69 -5.96 10.12
CA PRO A 178 28.08 -5.51 11.44
C PRO A 178 29.10 -4.38 11.31
N ARG A 179 28.84 -3.24 11.96
CA ARG A 179 29.87 -2.23 12.18
C ARG A 179 30.95 -2.87 13.04
N THR A 180 32.10 -3.14 12.46
CA THR A 180 33.32 -3.40 13.20
C THR A 180 33.70 -2.13 13.93
N THR A 181 33.31 -2.04 15.21
CA THR A 181 33.92 -1.10 16.15
C THR A 181 35.32 -1.61 16.43
N GLN A 182 36.32 -1.00 15.78
CA GLN A 182 37.71 -1.10 16.21
C GLN A 182 37.88 -0.17 17.43
N SER A 183 38.20 -0.77 18.58
CA SER A 183 38.97 -0.16 19.66
C SER A 183 39.83 -1.23 20.31
#